data_AF-A0A7C5JJL2-F1
#
_entry.id   AF-A0A7C5JJL2-F1
#
_cell.length_a   1.000
_cell.length_b   1.000
_cell.length_c   1.000
_cell.angle_alpha   90.00
_cell.angle_beta   90.00
_cell.angle_gamma   90.00
#
_symmetry.space_group_name_H-M   'P 1'
#
loop_
_entity.id
_entity.type
_entity.pdbx_description
1 polymer ?
#
loop_
_entity_poly.entity_id
_entity_poly.type
_entity_poly.pdbx_seq_one_letter_code
_entity_poly.pdbx_strand_id
1 'polypeptide(L)'
;KDMSDEFEKKQAADVIHEFFKNDVRGGKKKLDLFMSTLLEVLENGHTVMIQLKGYASPRADYKYNLILANRRVNSVEKEIRRYKNGAVIPYIKSGQLKITDVSYGESLAPENISDDIKDEKHSIYSVEASRERRVEVIKISTDLIENK
;
A
#
# COMPACT_ATOMS: atom_id res chain seq x y z
N LYS A 1 -3.05 -24.62 -34.47
CA LYS A 1 -3.01 -23.52 -33.47
C LYS A 1 -4.06 -23.92 -32.44
N ASP A 2 -3.60 -24.51 -31.35
CA ASP A 2 -4.45 -25.33 -30.50
C ASP A 2 -5.42 -24.48 -29.68
N MET A 3 -6.66 -24.97 -29.60
CA MET A 3 -7.77 -24.33 -28.88
C MET A 3 -7.44 -24.09 -27.39
N SER A 4 -6.48 -24.84 -26.84
CA SER A 4 -5.92 -24.70 -25.49
C SER A 4 -5.16 -23.37 -25.30
N ASP A 5 -4.32 -22.97 -26.26
CA ASP A 5 -3.49 -21.75 -26.14
C ASP A 5 -4.34 -20.47 -26.14
N GLU A 6 -5.46 -20.49 -26.85
CA GLU A 6 -6.39 -19.36 -26.92
C GLU A 6 -7.22 -19.23 -25.63
N PHE A 7 -7.58 -20.36 -25.02
CA PHE A 7 -8.26 -20.40 -23.73
C PHE A 7 -7.35 -19.93 -22.59
N GLU A 8 -6.08 -20.34 -22.56
CA GLU A 8 -5.08 -19.89 -21.57
C GLU A 8 -4.82 -18.38 -21.67
N LYS A 9 -4.68 -17.84 -22.89
CA LYS A 9 -4.51 -16.40 -23.10
C LYS A 9 -5.70 -15.59 -22.60
N LYS A 10 -6.92 -16.08 -22.83
CA LYS A 10 -8.13 -15.42 -22.34
C LYS A 10 -8.17 -15.38 -20.82
N GLN A 11 -7.90 -16.50 -20.16
CA GLN A 11 -7.83 -16.56 -18.69
C GLN A 11 -6.77 -15.60 -18.13
N ALA A 12 -5.57 -15.56 -18.72
CA ALA A 12 -4.53 -14.63 -18.28
C ALA A 12 -4.94 -13.16 -18.45
N ALA A 13 -5.65 -12.83 -19.54
CA ALA A 13 -6.19 -11.49 -19.77
C ALA A 13 -7.27 -11.12 -18.75
N ASP A 14 -8.16 -12.05 -18.40
CA ASP A 14 -9.21 -11.86 -17.41
C ASP A 14 -8.61 -11.62 -16.02
N VAL A 15 -7.60 -12.39 -15.61
CA VAL A 15 -6.88 -12.21 -14.33
C VAL A 15 -6.22 -10.83 -14.23
N ILE A 16 -5.57 -10.38 -15.31
CA ILE A 16 -5.00 -9.03 -15.36
C ILE A 16 -6.10 -7.96 -15.27
N HIS A 17 -7.21 -8.15 -16.01
CA HIS A 17 -8.33 -7.21 -15.99
C HIS A 17 -8.92 -7.07 -14.58
N GLU A 18 -9.13 -8.19 -13.89
CA GLU A 18 -9.60 -8.21 -12.51
C GLU A 18 -8.64 -7.51 -11.55
N PHE A 19 -7.33 -7.73 -11.69
CA PHE A 19 -6.32 -7.04 -10.90
C PHE A 19 -6.41 -5.51 -11.05
N PHE A 20 -6.45 -5.01 -12.29
CA PHE A 20 -6.57 -3.56 -12.52
C PHE A 20 -7.88 -3.00 -11.99
N LYS A 21 -8.98 -3.75 -12.10
CA LYS A 21 -10.30 -3.33 -11.62
C LYS A 21 -10.39 -3.30 -10.10
N ASN A 22 -9.99 -4.39 -9.45
CA ASN A 22 -10.24 -4.62 -8.03
C ASN A 22 -9.10 -4.09 -7.15
N ASP A 23 -7.85 -4.39 -7.50
CA ASP A 23 -6.69 -4.03 -6.70
C ASP A 23 -6.27 -2.57 -6.97
N VAL A 24 -6.06 -2.20 -8.24
CA VAL A 24 -5.54 -0.87 -8.59
C VAL A 24 -6.62 0.21 -8.45
N ARG A 25 -7.71 0.12 -9.24
CA ARG A 25 -8.79 1.11 -9.20
C ARG A 25 -9.58 1.04 -7.89
N GLY A 26 -9.85 -0.17 -7.40
CA GLY A 26 -10.52 -0.37 -6.11
C GLY A 26 -9.67 0.14 -4.95
N GLY A 27 -8.36 -0.10 -4.95
CA GLY A 27 -7.42 0.45 -3.97
C GLY A 27 -7.44 1.98 -3.93
N LYS A 28 -7.41 2.65 -5.09
CA LYS A 28 -7.52 4.11 -5.15
C LYS A 28 -8.85 4.62 -4.58
N LYS A 29 -9.98 3.99 -4.93
CA LYS A 29 -11.29 4.34 -4.35
C LYS A 29 -11.32 4.20 -2.82
N LYS A 30 -10.73 3.12 -2.29
CA LYS A 30 -10.62 2.90 -0.84
C LYS A 30 -9.76 3.98 -0.18
N LEU A 31 -8.64 4.36 -0.80
CA LEU A 31 -7.80 5.45 -0.32
C LEU A 31 -8.55 6.78 -0.33
N ASP A 32 -9.27 7.11 -1.39
CA ASP A 32 -10.03 8.36 -1.49
C ASP A 32 -11.14 8.42 -0.43
N LEU A 33 -11.86 7.31 -0.21
CA LEU A 33 -12.84 7.19 0.87
C LEU A 33 -12.18 7.38 2.24
N PHE A 34 -11.09 6.65 2.52
CA PHE A 34 -10.32 6.80 3.75
C PHE A 34 -9.90 8.25 3.99
N MET A 35 -9.39 8.94 2.97
CA MET A 35 -8.96 10.34 3.07
C MET A 35 -10.12 11.31 3.34
N SER A 36 -11.31 11.04 2.77
CA SER A 36 -12.51 11.83 3.11
C SER A 36 -12.93 11.67 4.58
N THR A 37 -12.98 10.43 5.08
CA THR A 37 -13.31 10.14 6.48
C THR A 37 -12.24 10.67 7.44
N LEU A 38 -10.96 10.53 7.10
CA LEU A 38 -9.86 11.07 7.90
C LEU A 38 -10.00 12.58 8.08
N LEU A 39 -10.29 13.30 7.00
CA LEU A 39 -10.45 14.74 7.05
C LEU A 39 -11.63 15.16 7.93
N GLU A 40 -12.78 14.48 7.82
CA GLU A 40 -13.95 14.72 8.67
C GLU A 40 -13.62 14.51 10.16
N VAL A 41 -12.92 13.42 10.49
CA VAL A 41 -12.49 13.14 11.87
C VAL A 41 -11.56 14.24 12.40
N LEU A 42 -10.63 14.73 11.59
CA LEU A 42 -9.71 15.82 11.95
C LEU A 42 -10.44 17.18 12.10
N GLU A 43 -11.38 17.47 11.22
CA GLU A 43 -12.24 18.68 11.27
C GLU A 43 -13.10 18.70 12.53
N ASN A 44 -13.51 17.53 13.03
CA ASN A 44 -14.21 17.38 14.30
C ASN A 44 -13.30 17.49 15.55
N GLY A 45 -12.01 17.79 15.38
CA GLY A 45 -11.09 18.05 16.50
C GLY A 45 -10.34 16.84 17.04
N HIS A 46 -10.52 15.65 16.46
CA HIS A 46 -9.85 14.44 16.91
C HIS A 46 -8.40 14.37 16.47
N THR A 47 -7.56 13.75 17.31
CA THR A 47 -6.19 13.41 16.96
C THR A 47 -6.12 12.00 16.38
N VAL A 48 -5.44 11.85 15.24
CA VAL A 48 -5.29 10.59 14.53
C VAL A 48 -3.82 10.26 14.33
N MET A 49 -3.44 9.03 14.66
CA MET A 49 -2.16 8.45 14.27
C MET A 49 -2.40 7.28 13.31
N ILE A 50 -1.67 7.31 12.20
CA ILE A 50 -1.70 6.30 11.14
C ILE A 50 -0.32 5.64 11.07
N GLN A 51 -0.31 4.31 11.02
CA GLN A 51 0.89 3.54 10.73
C GLN A 51 0.78 2.90 9.35
N LEU A 52 1.75 3.18 8.49
CA LEU A 52 1.87 2.63 7.16
C LEU A 52 2.93 1.53 7.14
N LYS A 53 2.71 0.49 6.33
CA LYS A 53 3.72 -0.55 6.04
C LYS A 53 3.84 -0.74 4.54
N GLY A 54 5.06 -0.62 4.02
CA GLY A 54 5.37 -0.91 2.62
C GLY A 54 5.77 -2.36 2.45
N TYR A 55 5.27 -3.00 1.40
CA TYR A 55 5.67 -4.36 1.03
C TYR A 55 6.54 -4.32 -0.22
N ALA A 56 7.42 -5.31 -0.36
CA ALA A 56 8.22 -5.52 -1.55
C ALA A 56 8.26 -6.99 -1.94
N SER A 57 8.35 -7.24 -3.24
CA SER A 57 8.54 -8.57 -3.80
C SER A 57 9.87 -9.16 -3.30
N PRO A 58 9.96 -10.46 -2.98
CA PRO A 58 11.09 -11.12 -2.31
C PRO A 58 12.42 -11.18 -3.11
N ARG A 59 12.49 -10.55 -4.29
CA ARG A 59 13.52 -10.77 -5.32
C ARG A 59 14.96 -10.35 -4.98
N ALA A 60 15.23 -9.71 -3.85
CA ALA A 60 16.51 -9.04 -3.62
C ALA A 60 16.93 -9.11 -2.17
N ASP A 61 18.24 -8.95 -1.94
CA ASP A 61 18.83 -8.80 -0.61
C ASP A 61 17.94 -7.86 0.22
N TYR A 62 17.71 -8.27 1.47
CA TYR A 62 16.93 -7.57 2.48
C TYR A 62 17.02 -6.04 2.37
N LYS A 63 18.24 -5.49 2.25
CA LYS A 63 18.48 -4.04 2.18
C LYS A 63 17.80 -3.38 0.99
N TYR A 64 17.78 -4.04 -0.17
CA TYR A 64 17.15 -3.51 -1.37
C TYR A 64 15.62 -3.48 -1.24
N ASN A 65 15.04 -4.57 -0.72
CA ASN A 65 13.60 -4.66 -0.52
C ASN A 65 13.09 -3.63 0.51
N LEU A 66 13.88 -3.37 1.56
CA LEU A 66 13.62 -2.30 2.51
C LEU A 66 13.60 -0.91 1.84
N ILE A 67 14.60 -0.60 1.01
CA ILE A 67 14.63 0.67 0.25
C ILE A 67 13.39 0.79 -0.65
N LEU A 68 12.98 -0.29 -1.29
CA LEU A 68 11.83 -0.28 -2.19
C LEU A 68 10.50 -0.10 -1.45
N ALA A 69 10.33 -0.79 -0.31
CA ALA A 69 9.20 -0.59 0.60
C ALA A 69 9.13 0.88 1.07
N ASN A 70 10.24 1.45 1.50
CA ASN A 70 10.32 2.86 1.94
C ASN A 70 9.92 3.83 0.82
N ARG A 71 10.35 3.59 -0.42
CA ARG A 71 9.93 4.41 -1.58
C ARG A 71 8.42 4.36 -1.80
N ARG A 72 7.79 3.20 -1.62
CA ARG A 72 6.33 3.05 -1.75
C ARG A 72 5.60 3.80 -0.66
N VAL A 73 6.04 3.67 0.60
CA VAL A 73 5.43 4.41 1.72
C VAL A 73 5.55 5.92 1.50
N ASN A 74 6.73 6.41 1.13
CA ASN A 74 6.95 7.82 0.81
C ASN A 74 6.04 8.32 -0.33
N SER A 75 5.72 7.46 -1.32
CA SER A 75 4.79 7.81 -2.39
C SER A 75 3.36 7.99 -1.87
N VAL A 76 2.91 7.09 -1.00
CA VAL A 76 1.57 7.16 -0.39
C VAL A 76 1.49 8.34 0.57
N GLU A 77 2.52 8.59 1.37
CA GLU A 77 2.56 9.77 2.25
C GLU A 77 2.48 11.07 1.45
N LYS A 78 3.16 11.16 0.30
CA LYS A 78 3.02 12.31 -0.61
C LYS A 78 1.62 12.46 -1.16
N GLU A 79 0.95 11.37 -1.52
CA GLU A 79 -0.43 11.40 -1.99
C GLU A 79 -1.38 11.91 -0.88
N ILE A 80 -1.23 11.41 0.34
CA ILE A 80 -1.96 11.87 1.53
C ILE A 80 -1.76 13.38 1.72
N ARG A 81 -0.51 13.86 1.67
CA ARG A 81 -0.19 15.29 1.81
C ARG A 81 -0.72 16.17 0.69
N ARG A 82 -1.00 15.62 -0.49
CA ARG A 82 -1.56 16.35 -1.65
C ARG A 82 -3.08 16.33 -1.69
N TYR A 83 -3.71 15.45 -0.91
CA TYR A 83 -5.16 15.30 -0.89
C TYR A 83 -5.88 16.65 -0.70
N LYS A 84 -6.85 16.93 -1.58
CA LYS A 84 -7.59 18.20 -1.66
C LYS A 84 -6.69 19.44 -1.52
N ASN A 85 -5.64 19.52 -2.35
CA ASN A 85 -4.65 20.60 -2.34
C ASN A 85 -3.95 20.80 -0.98
N GLY A 86 -3.76 19.70 -0.24
CA GLY A 86 -3.08 19.73 1.06
C GLY A 86 -3.99 20.08 2.23
N ALA A 87 -5.28 19.74 2.16
CA ALA A 87 -6.23 19.96 3.24
C ALA A 87 -5.78 19.35 4.59
N VAL A 88 -4.99 18.26 4.56
CA VAL A 88 -4.48 17.62 5.78
C VAL A 88 -3.22 18.26 6.37
N ILE A 89 -2.55 19.16 5.63
CA ILE A 89 -1.25 19.75 6.03
C ILE A 89 -1.34 20.51 7.37
N PRO A 90 -2.37 21.34 7.65
CA PRO A 90 -2.49 22.02 8.93
C PRO A 90 -2.50 21.06 10.12
N TYR A 91 -3.21 19.93 10.00
CA TYR A 91 -3.31 18.90 11.04
C TYR A 91 -1.99 18.15 11.27
N ILE A 92 -1.21 17.95 10.21
CA ILE A 92 0.14 17.40 10.35
C ILE A 92 1.05 18.38 11.10
N LYS A 93 0.96 19.68 10.78
CA LYS A 93 1.78 20.72 11.42
C LYS A 93 1.40 20.93 12.89
N SER A 94 0.12 20.83 13.24
CA SER A 94 -0.34 20.91 14.63
C SER A 94 -0.03 19.64 15.44
N GLY A 95 0.32 18.55 14.77
CA GLY A 95 0.53 17.24 15.40
C GLY A 95 -0.77 16.45 15.66
N GLN A 96 -1.91 16.99 15.23
CA GLN A 96 -3.22 16.33 15.30
C GLN A 96 -3.34 15.16 14.31
N LEU A 97 -2.61 15.20 13.20
CA LEU A 97 -2.40 14.05 12.32
C LEU A 97 -0.94 13.60 12.39
N LYS A 98 -0.70 12.37 12.86
CA LYS A 98 0.63 11.74 12.85
C LYS A 98 0.63 10.59 11.86
N ILE A 99 1.55 10.61 10.90
CA ILE A 99 1.76 9.51 9.96
C ILE A 99 3.14 8.93 10.28
N THR A 100 3.19 7.64 10.54
CA THR A 100 4.43 6.92 10.84
C THR A 100 4.54 5.71 9.92
N ASP A 101 5.76 5.31 9.62
CA ASP A 101 6.04 4.13 8.82
C ASP A 101 6.72 3.08 9.70
N VAL A 102 6.14 1.89 9.72
CA VAL A 102 6.59 0.76 10.54
C VAL A 102 7.97 0.27 10.10
N SER A 103 8.34 0.49 8.84
CA SER A 103 9.69 0.20 8.32
C SER A 103 10.80 1.02 9.00
N TYR A 104 10.47 2.17 9.62
CA TYR A 104 11.42 2.93 10.43
C TYR A 104 11.52 2.41 11.89
N GLY A 105 10.56 1.62 12.35
CA GLY A 105 10.51 1.06 13.71
C GLY A 105 10.87 -0.44 13.80
N GLU A 106 10.60 -1.20 12.75
CA GLU A 106 10.91 -2.62 12.61
C GLU A 106 12.02 -2.81 11.58
N SER A 107 13.19 -3.23 12.04
CA SER A 107 14.24 -3.78 11.20
C SER A 107 13.86 -5.21 10.79
N LEU A 108 12.79 -5.39 10.00
CA LEU A 108 12.27 -6.73 9.73
C LEU A 108 11.82 -6.89 8.28
N ALA A 109 12.60 -7.66 7.51
CA ALA A 109 12.04 -8.47 6.44
C ALA A 109 11.64 -9.83 7.01
N PRO A 110 10.55 -10.44 6.50
CA PRO A 110 10.22 -11.82 6.82
C PRO A 110 11.24 -12.79 6.19
N GLU A 111 11.72 -13.75 6.99
CA GLU A 111 12.77 -14.73 6.63
C GLU A 111 12.33 -15.84 5.65
N ASN A 112 11.06 -15.85 5.20
CA ASN A 112 10.42 -17.08 4.70
C ASN A 112 9.85 -17.01 3.28
N ILE A 113 10.54 -16.37 2.33
CA ILE A 113 10.12 -16.40 0.92
C ILE A 113 11.28 -16.86 0.01
N SER A 114 10.99 -17.85 -0.83
CA SER A 114 11.93 -18.50 -1.77
C SER A 114 12.50 -17.54 -2.82
N ASP A 115 13.83 -17.55 -2.97
CA ASP A 115 14.67 -16.67 -3.80
C ASP A 115 14.93 -17.19 -5.24
N ASP A 116 13.95 -17.83 -5.91
CA ASP A 116 14.22 -18.36 -7.25
C ASP A 116 14.18 -17.28 -8.34
N ILE A 117 15.36 -16.71 -8.60
CA ILE A 117 15.64 -15.54 -9.45
C ILE A 117 15.42 -15.81 -10.96
N LYS A 118 15.24 -17.06 -11.39
CA LYS A 118 15.35 -17.45 -12.81
C LYS A 118 14.06 -17.33 -13.63
N ASP A 119 12.93 -16.96 -13.03
CA ASP A 119 11.66 -16.77 -13.74
C ASP A 119 11.16 -15.31 -13.66
N GLU A 120 11.71 -14.46 -14.52
CA GLU A 120 11.39 -13.03 -14.56
C GLU A 120 9.92 -12.76 -14.90
N LYS A 121 9.29 -13.61 -15.72
CA LYS A 121 7.91 -13.44 -16.17
C LYS A 121 6.93 -13.61 -15.01
N HIS A 122 7.12 -14.65 -14.21
CA HIS A 122 6.29 -14.90 -13.03
C HIS A 122 6.69 -14.06 -11.82
N SER A 123 7.93 -13.57 -11.75
CA SER A 123 8.44 -12.83 -10.58
C SER A 123 8.32 -11.30 -10.68
N ILE A 124 8.12 -10.75 -11.88
CA ILE A 124 8.06 -9.29 -12.09
C ILE A 124 6.70 -8.85 -12.63
N TYR A 125 6.18 -9.55 -13.65
CA TYR A 125 5.04 -9.08 -14.44
C TYR A 125 3.74 -9.80 -14.12
N SER A 126 3.79 -10.82 -13.26
CA SER A 126 2.61 -11.52 -12.78
C SER A 126 1.74 -10.62 -11.90
N VAL A 127 0.46 -10.99 -11.79
CA VAL A 127 -0.49 -10.34 -10.89
C VAL A 127 -0.07 -10.56 -9.44
N GLU A 128 0.43 -11.75 -9.12
CA GLU A 128 0.94 -12.13 -7.80
C GLU A 128 2.09 -11.23 -7.37
N ALA A 129 3.12 -11.08 -8.23
CA ALA A 129 4.24 -10.18 -7.95
C ALA A 129 3.80 -8.71 -7.85
N SER A 130 2.76 -8.32 -8.58
CA SER A 130 2.22 -6.97 -8.54
C SER A 130 1.46 -6.68 -7.23
N ARG A 131 0.79 -7.68 -6.65
CA ARG A 131 0.11 -7.57 -5.34
C ARG A 131 1.07 -7.37 -4.17
N GLU A 132 2.31 -7.85 -4.27
CA GLU A 132 3.35 -7.57 -3.27
C GLU A 132 3.86 -6.11 -3.29
N ARG A 133 3.48 -5.33 -4.31
CA ARG A 133 3.89 -3.92 -4.47
C ARG A 133 2.85 -2.97 -3.88
N ARG A 134 2.51 -3.15 -2.61
CA ARG A 134 1.46 -2.39 -1.93
C ARG A 134 1.97 -1.66 -0.69
N VAL A 135 1.15 -0.73 -0.22
CA VAL A 135 1.27 -0.08 1.09
C VAL A 135 -0.04 -0.32 1.80
N GLU A 136 0.03 -0.69 3.07
CA GLU A 136 -1.14 -0.90 3.92
C GLU A 136 -1.15 0.06 5.09
N VAL A 137 -2.33 0.50 5.47
CA VAL A 137 -2.57 1.12 6.78
C VAL A 137 -2.75 -0.01 7.78
N ILE A 138 -1.74 -0.25 8.62
CA ILE A 138 -1.75 -1.40 9.54
C ILE A 138 -2.31 -1.04 10.91
N LYS A 139 -2.32 0.25 11.26
CA LYS A 139 -2.88 0.73 12.51
C LYS A 139 -3.41 2.14 12.33
N ILE A 140 -4.58 2.38 12.92
CA ILE A 140 -5.15 3.70 13.12
C ILE A 140 -5.45 3.79 14.62
N SER A 141 -4.97 4.82 15.28
CA SER A 141 -5.41 5.15 16.63
C SER A 141 -5.95 6.57 16.64
N THR A 142 -7.11 6.71 17.25
CA THR A 142 -7.75 7.98 17.51
C THR A 142 -7.85 8.16 19.02
N ASP A 143 -7.92 9.41 19.47
CA ASP A 143 -8.25 9.74 20.87
C ASP A 143 -9.66 9.29 21.29
N LEU A 144 -10.46 8.77 20.35
CA LEU A 144 -11.77 8.17 20.58
C LEU A 144 -11.75 6.78 21.26
N ILE A 145 -10.58 6.24 21.66
CA ILE A 145 -10.50 4.96 22.38
C ILE A 145 -10.04 5.17 23.83
N GLU A 146 -10.86 5.88 24.60
CA GLU A 146 -11.10 5.60 26.02
C GLU A 146 -12.60 5.40 26.22
N ASN A 147 -13.13 4.26 25.79
CA ASN A 147 -14.43 3.82 26.30
C ASN A 147 -14.17 3.06 27.60
N LYS A 148 -14.52 3.73 28.71
CA LYS A 148 -14.86 3.08 29.99
C LYS A 148 -16.03 2.11 29.80
#